data_AF-A0A1F3DSX5-F1
#
_entry.id   AF-A0A1F3DSX5-F1
#
_cell.length_a   1.000
_cell.length_b   1.000
_cell.length_c   1.000
_cell.angle_alpha   90.00
_cell.angle_beta   90.00
_cell.angle_gamma   90.00
#
_symmetry.space_group_name_H-M   'P 1'
#
loop_
_entity.id
_entity.type
_entity.pdbx_description
1 polymer ?
#
loop_
_entity_poly.entity_id
_entity_poly.type
_entity_poly.pdbx_seq_one_letter_code
_entity_poly.pdbx_strand_id
1 'polypeptide(L)'
;MPITDDLIKELYILAVEAKNNGQKDIPVYIFPAKLTTENFNKLKTKYNEKTLAILLENLKEGYDYFLKNKTLAKISVNTNGSYSIK
;
A
#
# COMPACT_ATOMS: atom_id res chain seq x y z
N MET A 1 5.79 -2.49 -11.49
CA MET A 1 6.46 -3.23 -10.40
C MET A 1 7.40 -4.22 -11.04
N PRO A 2 8.69 -4.29 -10.67
CA PRO A 2 9.59 -5.30 -11.23
C PRO A 2 9.40 -6.62 -10.47
N ILE A 3 8.21 -7.22 -10.61
CA ILE A 3 7.97 -8.62 -10.23
C ILE A 3 7.80 -9.36 -11.56
N THR A 4 8.77 -10.20 -11.89
CA THR A 4 8.73 -11.02 -13.11
C THR A 4 7.90 -12.27 -12.86
N ASP A 5 7.55 -13.00 -13.92
CA ASP A 5 6.77 -14.24 -13.81
C ASP A 5 7.41 -15.25 -12.85
N ASP A 6 8.73 -15.33 -12.80
CA ASP A 6 9.43 -16.23 -11.89
C ASP A 6 9.29 -15.82 -10.42
N LEU A 7 9.38 -14.51 -10.13
CA LEU A 7 9.15 -14.00 -8.78
C LEU A 7 7.68 -14.13 -8.34
N ILE A 8 6.74 -14.10 -9.28
CA ILE A 8 5.32 -14.37 -9.00
C ILE A 8 5.12 -15.82 -8.56
N LYS A 9 5.80 -16.79 -9.19
CA LYS A 9 5.73 -18.20 -8.79
C LYS A 9 6.26 -18.41 -7.36
N GLU A 10 7.39 -17.79 -7.04
CA GLU A 10 7.97 -17.86 -5.68
C GLU A 10 7.02 -17.24 -4.64
N LEU A 11 6.47 -16.05 -4.92
CA LEU A 11 5.48 -15.42 -4.06
C LEU A 11 4.25 -16.30 -3.84
N TYR A 12 3.80 -17.00 -4.88
CA TYR A 12 2.68 -17.93 -4.78
C TYR A 12 3.00 -19.10 -3.85
N ILE A 13 4.20 -19.69 -3.96
CA ILE A 13 4.65 -20.77 -3.06
C ILE A 13 4.63 -20.29 -1.60
N LEU A 14 5.20 -19.12 -1.33
CA LEU A 14 5.20 -18.53 0.02
C LEU A 14 3.78 -18.30 0.55
N ALA A 15 2.86 -17.85 -0.29
CA ALA A 15 1.46 -17.66 0.09
C ALA A 15 0.76 -19.00 0.41
N VAL A 16 1.03 -20.06 -0.37
CA VAL A 16 0.52 -21.40 -0.12
C VAL A 16 1.06 -21.97 1.19
N GLU A 17 2.36 -21.82 1.45
CA GLU A 17 2.98 -22.26 2.69
C GLU A 17 2.40 -21.52 3.91
N ALA A 18 2.25 -20.20 3.85
CA ALA A 18 1.64 -19.41 4.92
C ALA A 18 0.21 -19.90 5.23
N LYS A 19 -0.58 -20.15 4.18
CA LYS A 19 -1.96 -20.67 4.31
C LYS A 19 -1.99 -22.07 4.93
N ASN A 20 -1.12 -22.97 4.46
CA ASN A 20 -1.02 -24.33 5.00
C ASN A 20 -0.58 -24.34 6.48
N ASN A 21 0.18 -23.33 6.91
CA ASN A 21 0.58 -23.12 8.31
C ASN A 21 -0.47 -22.34 9.13
N GLY A 22 -1.70 -22.19 8.63
CA GLY A 22 -2.83 -21.64 9.39
C GLY A 22 -3.02 -20.13 9.28
N GLN A 23 -2.22 -19.42 8.49
CA GLN A 23 -2.46 -18.00 8.19
C GLN A 23 -3.65 -17.88 7.24
N LYS A 24 -4.83 -17.50 7.77
CA LYS A 24 -6.07 -17.39 7.00
C LYS A 24 -6.09 -16.20 6.05
N ASP A 25 -5.57 -15.07 6.52
CA ASP A 25 -5.52 -13.81 5.77
C ASP A 25 -4.05 -13.44 5.47
N ILE A 26 -3.76 -13.19 4.19
CA ILE A 26 -2.45 -12.72 3.73
C ILE A 26 -2.65 -11.28 3.25
N PRO A 27 -2.39 -10.28 4.09
CA PRO A 27 -2.70 -8.91 3.75
C PRO A 27 -1.64 -8.36 2.79
N VAL A 28 -2.07 -7.80 1.66
CA VAL A 28 -1.20 -7.28 0.60
C VAL A 28 -1.40 -5.78 0.46
N TYR A 29 -0.30 -5.02 0.48
CA TYR A 29 -0.31 -3.57 0.27
C TYR A 29 0.69 -3.22 -0.83
N ILE A 30 0.20 -2.49 -1.83
CA ILE A 30 1.00 -2.06 -2.97
C ILE A 30 1.01 -0.54 -2.97
N PHE A 31 2.20 0.04 -2.91
CA PHE A 31 2.40 1.47 -3.07
C PHE A 31 2.95 1.75 -4.47
N PRO A 32 2.51 2.85 -5.13
CA PRO A 32 2.90 3.14 -6.51
C PRO A 32 4.37 3.53 -6.66
N ALA A 33 5.01 3.97 -5.57
CA ALA A 33 6.42 4.31 -5.49
C ALA A 33 6.90 4.33 -4.03
N LYS A 34 8.20 4.50 -3.81
CA LYS A 34 8.71 4.98 -2.51
C LYS A 34 8.23 6.42 -2.31
N LEU A 35 7.31 6.65 -1.38
CA LEU A 35 6.67 7.95 -1.16
C LEU A 35 7.56 8.90 -0.34
N THR A 36 8.81 9.10 -0.79
CA THR A 36 9.65 10.20 -0.31
C THR A 36 9.00 11.54 -0.66
N THR A 37 9.34 12.61 0.05
CA THR A 37 8.79 13.95 -0.23
C THR A 37 8.94 14.34 -1.70
N GLU A 38 10.11 14.08 -2.29
CA GLU A 38 10.37 14.36 -3.71
C GLU A 38 9.46 13.55 -4.65
N ASN A 39 9.39 12.23 -4.47
CA ASN A 39 8.58 11.36 -5.32
C ASN A 39 7.08 11.63 -5.15
N PHE A 40 6.65 11.96 -3.93
CA PHE A 40 5.28 12.31 -3.63
C PHE A 40 4.88 13.61 -4.32
N ASN A 41 5.75 14.63 -4.29
CA ASN A 41 5.52 15.88 -5.01
C ASN A 41 5.46 15.64 -6.52
N LYS A 42 6.36 14.82 -7.08
CA LYS A 42 6.31 14.41 -8.50
C LYS A 42 4.99 13.70 -8.84
N LEU A 43 4.52 12.80 -7.98
CA LEU A 43 3.23 12.11 -8.16
C LEU A 43 2.06 13.08 -8.14
N LYS A 44 2.01 14.00 -7.18
CA LYS A 44 0.96 15.04 -7.10
C LYS A 44 0.96 15.96 -8.32
N THR A 45 2.13 16.39 -8.80
CA THR A 45 2.22 17.23 -9.99
C THR A 45 1.79 16.47 -11.25
N LYS A 46 2.18 15.19 -11.37
CA LYS A 46 1.78 14.33 -12.49
C LYS A 46 0.29 14.03 -12.50
N TYR A 47 -0.31 13.94 -11.32
CA TYR A 47 -1.71 13.56 -11.11
C TYR A 47 -2.44 14.65 -10.32
N ASN A 48 -2.76 15.76 -10.99
CA ASN A 48 -3.32 16.97 -10.40
C ASN A 48 -4.85 16.95 -10.20
N GLU A 49 -5.51 15.86 -10.60
CA GLU A 49 -6.91 15.57 -10.32
C GLU A 49 -7.19 15.60 -8.81
N LYS A 50 -8.18 16.39 -8.36
CA LYS A 50 -8.45 16.61 -6.93
C LYS A 50 -8.69 15.31 -6.16
N THR A 51 -9.47 14.40 -6.72
CA THR A 51 -9.79 13.09 -6.11
C THR A 51 -8.54 12.23 -5.98
N LEU A 52 -7.65 12.28 -6.97
CA LEU A 52 -6.41 11.53 -6.98
C LEU A 52 -5.38 12.12 -6.01
N ALA A 53 -5.33 13.44 -5.86
CA ALA A 53 -4.51 14.10 -4.85
C ALA A 53 -4.91 13.67 -3.42
N ILE A 54 -6.20 13.60 -3.13
CA ILE A 54 -6.72 13.10 -1.84
C ILE A 54 -6.35 11.63 -1.63
N LEU A 55 -6.49 10.79 -2.67
CA LEU A 55 -6.07 9.39 -2.61
C LEU A 55 -4.56 9.25 -2.32
N LEU A 56 -3.73 10.03 -3.00
CA LEU A 56 -2.28 10.02 -2.80
C LEU A 56 -1.89 10.46 -1.38
N GLU A 57 -2.54 11.49 -0.82
CA GLU A 57 -2.34 11.92 0.57
C GLU A 57 -2.66 10.82 1.56
N ASN A 58 -3.79 10.14 1.39
CA ASN A 58 -4.15 9.03 2.26
C ASN A 58 -3.16 7.85 2.16
N LEU A 59 -2.68 7.54 0.95
CA LEU A 59 -1.67 6.49 0.74
C LEU A 59 -0.34 6.86 1.41
N LYS A 60 0.05 8.14 1.38
CA LYS A 60 1.24 8.67 2.06
C LYS A 60 1.15 8.46 3.57
N GLU A 61 0.00 8.72 4.16
CA GLU A 61 -0.23 8.54 5.60
C GLU A 61 -0.05 7.06 6.01
N GLY A 62 -0.69 6.13 5.28
CA GLY A 62 -0.55 4.70 5.52
C GLY A 62 0.88 4.19 5.31
N TYR A 63 1.58 4.71 4.29
CA TYR A 63 2.99 4.40 4.02
C TYR A 63 3.91 4.86 5.16
N ASP A 64 3.72 6.09 5.63
CA ASP A 64 4.52 6.66 6.73
C ASP A 64 4.27 5.91 8.05
N TYR A 65 3.02 5.55 8.33
CA TYR A 65 2.68 4.71 9.48
C TYR A 65 3.42 3.36 9.43
N PHE A 66 3.39 2.68 8.27
CA PHE A 66 4.06 1.40 8.12
C PHE A 66 5.58 1.53 8.28
N LEU A 67 6.20 2.55 7.69
CA LEU A 67 7.64 2.78 7.82
C LEU A 67 8.06 3.00 9.27
N LYS A 68 7.24 3.72 10.06
CA LYS A 68 7.49 4.00 11.47
C LYS A 68 7.26 2.78 12.36
N ASN A 69 6.12 2.11 12.23
CA ASN A 69 5.67 1.10 13.19
C ASN A 69 5.97 -0.34 12.76
N LYS A 70 6.43 -0.56 11.51
CA LYS A 70 6.62 -1.89 10.89
C LYS A 70 5.38 -2.79 10.96
N THR A 71 4.23 -2.16 11.19
CA THR A 71 2.92 -2.78 11.34
C THR A 71 1.94 -1.94 10.54
N LEU A 72 0.86 -2.58 10.13
CA LEU A 72 -0.12 -1.96 9.26
C LEU A 72 -1.08 -1.10 10.09
N ALA A 73 -1.39 0.07 9.56
CA ALA A 73 -2.46 0.91 10.10
C ALA A 73 -3.80 0.17 9.98
N LYS A 74 -4.66 0.28 10.99
CA LYS A 74 -6.06 -0.12 10.86
C LYS A 74 -6.78 0.95 10.06
N ILE A 75 -6.91 0.73 8.77
CA ILE A 75 -7.55 1.68 7.87
C ILE A 75 -9.07 1.46 7.88
N SER A 76 -9.84 2.54 8.02
CA SER A 76 -11.28 2.55 7.75
C SER A 76 -11.58 3.54 6.62
N VAL A 77 -12.56 3.25 5.77
CA VAL A 77 -12.98 4.15 4.69
C VAL A 77 -14.18 4.94 5.17
N ASN A 78 -14.06 6.27 5.18
CA ASN A 78 -15.13 7.18 5.53
C ASN A 78 -16.18 7.24 4.40
N THR A 79 -17.37 7.77 4.71
CA THR A 79 -18.48 7.92 3.75
C THR A 79 -18.15 8.77 2.53
N ASN A 80 -17.14 9.63 2.63
CA ASN A 80 -16.62 10.46 1.52
C ASN A 80 -15.47 9.79 0.74
N GLY A 81 -15.14 8.52 1.04
CA GLY A 81 -14.06 7.78 0.41
C GLY A 81 -12.67 8.10 0.95
N SER A 82 -12.52 8.96 1.97
CA SER A 82 -11.22 9.18 2.61
C SER A 82 -10.85 8.02 3.53
N TYR A 83 -9.55 7.73 3.63
CA TYR A 83 -9.06 6.72 4.58
C TYR A 83 -8.80 7.38 5.94
N SER A 84 -9.30 6.78 7.02
CA SER A 84 -8.92 7.15 8.38
C SER A 84 -8.03 6.05 8.98
N ILE A 85 -6.86 6.42 9.47
CA ILE A 85 -6.03 5.54 10.29
C ILE A 85 -6.61 5.53 11.71
N LYS A 86 -6.94 4.33 12.22
CA LYS A 86 -7.33 4.09 13.62
C LYS A 86 -6.15 3.71 14.48
#